data_AF-A0A833H275-F1
#
_entry.id   AF-A0A833H275-F1
#
_cell.length_a   1.000
_cell.length_b   1.000
_cell.length_c   1.000
_cell.angle_alpha   90.00
_cell.angle_beta   90.00
_cell.angle_gamma   90.00
#
_symmetry.space_group_name_H-M   'P 1'
#
loop_
_entity.id
_entity.type
_entity.pdbx_description
1 polymer ?
#
loop_
_entity_poly.entity_id
_entity_poly.type
_entity_poly.pdbx_seq_one_letter_code
_entity_poly.pdbx_strand_id
1 'polypeptide(L)'
;MLNRRKLVLFVVLLPGLLVAEQIHLKDGSILEGTILQQSRTSIQIRTVDGVKTISKDDIRRIDYGKEAKAEQQRKEAERIKEAERQKEAERAKERERQEELKRETEAKAEEKRAEEQEQRQKLEEAKKSQPEKPRLWWIEPAVSIGRGQYGSHLETVYRRYQTGLQILFPDDVYGFYSPEARWNHGGDAHRTLSLRAGWKNWVIEFESQKHQASADFFQYQTAQPYIPGSDTVFDYLYYARVDRIKESNSMVRFGYRFFHRENFGLTGLLGARSLSGDATYYYSGQMRSLYPDNSEATDSLNPVPSTLGLFGNGPEVTLESSWTSTRLILVGRASISVQDIRSKIVEMYIMSDDTGDNFSASGEKHRFRVRGYEYSLRAAYRTVWNVELFVAYHVSQTRWELRRVRESFSIFYNGTFNEWYSLPAEKFLGAKDLSPALNRHSSGGQVQLIEAGISRRFWF
;
A
#
# COMPACT_ATOMS: atom_id res chain seq x y z
N MET A 1 1.98 -33.62 3.91
CA MET A 1 2.13 -33.92 5.35
C MET A 1 2.19 -32.59 6.10
N LEU A 2 1.13 -32.25 6.84
CA LEU A 2 0.91 -30.93 7.45
C LEU A 2 1.08 -31.01 8.99
N ASN A 3 1.92 -30.15 9.55
CA ASN A 3 2.38 -30.19 10.94
C ASN A 3 1.31 -29.77 11.97
N ARG A 4 0.93 -30.71 12.84
CA ARG A 4 -0.03 -30.60 13.97
C ARG A 4 0.58 -30.03 15.27
N ARG A 5 1.30 -28.91 15.25
CA ARG A 5 2.06 -28.45 16.46
C ARG A 5 1.70 -27.08 17.04
N LYS A 6 0.43 -26.66 17.01
CA LYS A 6 -0.03 -25.48 17.78
C LYS A 6 -1.44 -25.66 18.36
N LEU A 7 -1.60 -26.61 19.28
CA LEU A 7 -2.79 -26.72 20.14
C LEU A 7 -2.40 -27.20 21.54
N VAL A 8 -1.67 -26.36 22.28
CA VAL A 8 -1.44 -26.55 23.72
C VAL A 8 -1.41 -25.16 24.38
N LEU A 9 -2.59 -24.64 24.72
CA LEU A 9 -2.72 -23.60 25.75
C LEU A 9 -4.19 -23.55 26.24
N PHE A 10 -4.61 -24.55 27.02
CA PHE A 10 -5.94 -24.53 27.65
C PHE A 10 -6.03 -25.27 29.01
N VAL A 11 -4.94 -25.42 29.78
CA VAL A 11 -5.02 -26.15 31.07
C VAL A 11 -4.13 -25.53 32.16
N VAL A 12 -4.37 -24.27 32.51
CA VAL A 12 -3.87 -23.72 33.79
C VAL A 12 -4.91 -22.75 34.35
N LEU A 13 -5.90 -23.27 35.09
CA LEU A 13 -6.72 -22.53 36.06
C LEU A 13 -7.47 -23.54 36.94
N LEU A 14 -6.77 -24.07 37.94
CA LEU A 14 -7.39 -24.73 39.11
C LEU A 14 -6.39 -24.82 40.28
N PRO A 15 -6.61 -24.03 41.33
CA PRO A 15 -6.45 -24.49 42.71
C PRO A 15 -7.82 -24.37 43.42
N GLY A 16 -8.32 -25.30 44.24
CA GLY A 16 -7.66 -26.09 45.28
C GLY A 16 -8.30 -25.71 46.63
N LEU A 17 -9.38 -26.40 47.02
CA LEU A 17 -10.06 -26.29 48.32
C LEU A 17 -9.23 -26.99 49.41
N LEU A 18 -8.92 -26.31 50.53
CA LEU A 18 -8.45 -26.92 51.77
C LEU A 18 -9.06 -26.17 52.97
N VAL A 19 -9.72 -26.91 53.86
CA VAL A 19 -10.42 -26.43 55.07
C VAL A 19 -9.54 -26.70 56.29
N ALA A 20 -9.28 -25.67 57.11
CA ALA A 20 -8.46 -25.75 58.32
C ALA A 20 -9.34 -25.79 59.60
N GLU A 21 -8.89 -26.54 60.61
CA GLU A 21 -9.50 -26.63 61.95
C GLU A 21 -8.94 -25.52 62.86
N GLN A 22 -9.80 -24.91 63.71
CA GLN A 22 -9.49 -23.68 64.45
C GLN A 22 -9.45 -23.93 65.97
N ILE A 23 -8.33 -23.57 66.61
CA ILE A 23 -8.07 -23.72 68.05
C ILE A 23 -7.94 -22.33 68.67
N HIS A 24 -8.80 -22.01 69.63
CA HIS A 24 -8.77 -20.74 70.36
C HIS A 24 -8.01 -20.90 71.67
N LEU A 25 -6.97 -20.10 71.89
CA LEU A 25 -6.18 -20.05 73.12
C LEU A 25 -6.75 -19.00 74.10
N LYS A 26 -6.42 -19.13 75.40
CA LYS A 26 -6.93 -18.27 76.47
C LYS A 26 -6.36 -16.85 76.41
N ASP A 27 -5.16 -16.70 75.88
CA ASP A 27 -4.54 -15.41 75.59
C ASP A 27 -5.25 -14.64 74.45
N GLY A 28 -6.21 -15.28 73.78
CA GLY A 28 -6.99 -14.71 72.68
C GLY A 28 -6.43 -15.04 71.30
N SER A 29 -5.28 -15.71 71.21
CA SER A 29 -4.72 -16.14 69.93
C SER A 29 -5.47 -17.34 69.35
N ILE A 30 -5.45 -17.44 68.01
CA ILE A 30 -6.13 -18.49 67.28
C ILE A 30 -5.09 -19.24 66.45
N LEU A 31 -5.07 -20.57 66.59
CA LEU A 31 -4.17 -21.44 65.86
C LEU A 31 -4.96 -22.35 64.93
N GLU A 32 -4.60 -22.29 63.66
CA GLU A 32 -5.21 -23.09 62.61
C GLU A 32 -4.25 -24.20 62.20
N GLY A 33 -4.71 -25.45 62.30
CA GLY A 33 -3.88 -26.60 61.99
C GLY A 33 -4.52 -27.91 62.39
N THR A 34 -4.07 -29.01 61.77
CA THR A 34 -4.60 -30.34 62.04
C THR A 34 -3.98 -30.92 63.30
N ILE A 35 -4.80 -31.39 64.24
CA ILE A 35 -4.30 -32.03 65.46
C ILE A 35 -3.72 -33.40 65.11
N LEU A 36 -2.41 -33.57 65.32
CA LEU A 36 -1.72 -34.82 65.01
C LEU A 36 -1.79 -35.83 66.17
N GLN A 37 -1.59 -35.34 67.39
CA GLN A 37 -1.49 -36.19 68.57
C GLN A 37 -1.92 -35.42 69.81
N GLN A 38 -2.59 -36.09 70.75
CA GLN A 38 -3.06 -35.46 71.98
C GLN A 38 -2.62 -36.31 73.17
N SER A 39 -2.04 -35.65 74.17
CA SER A 39 -1.68 -36.24 75.46
C SER A 39 -2.65 -35.78 76.56
N ARG A 40 -2.42 -36.23 77.80
CA ARG A 40 -3.24 -35.84 78.96
C ARG A 40 -3.15 -34.34 79.26
N THR A 41 -1.98 -33.74 79.07
CA THR A 41 -1.70 -32.34 79.42
C THR A 41 -1.45 -31.44 78.22
N SER A 42 -1.25 -31.99 77.01
CA SER A 42 -0.92 -31.21 75.81
C SER A 42 -1.54 -31.75 74.53
N ILE A 43 -1.54 -30.93 73.47
CA ILE A 43 -1.85 -31.33 72.08
C ILE A 43 -0.71 -30.96 71.15
N GLN A 44 -0.44 -31.79 70.15
CA GLN A 44 0.44 -31.52 69.03
C GLN A 44 -0.39 -31.18 67.80
N ILE A 45 -0.16 -29.99 67.26
CA ILE A 45 -0.88 -29.48 66.09
C ILE A 45 0.13 -29.25 64.98
N ARG A 46 -0.20 -29.69 63.76
CA ARG A 46 0.55 -29.33 62.56
C ARG A 46 0.03 -27.99 62.04
N THR A 47 0.81 -26.95 62.27
CA THR A 47 0.58 -25.62 61.71
C THR A 47 1.47 -25.39 60.49
N VAL A 48 1.27 -24.30 59.75
CA VAL A 48 2.10 -23.95 58.57
C VAL A 48 3.58 -23.80 58.94
N ASP A 49 3.87 -23.40 60.20
CA ASP A 49 5.22 -23.22 60.74
C ASP A 49 5.85 -24.51 61.30
N GLY A 50 5.16 -25.66 61.19
CA GLY A 50 5.59 -26.94 61.74
C GLY A 50 4.72 -27.44 62.91
N VAL A 51 5.21 -28.50 63.57
CA VAL A 51 4.48 -29.17 64.66
C VAL A 51 4.72 -28.43 65.96
N LYS A 52 3.64 -27.89 66.57
CA LYS A 52 3.70 -27.19 67.87
C LYS A 52 2.98 -28.03 68.92
N THR A 53 3.59 -28.16 70.10
CA THR A 53 2.98 -28.78 71.28
C THR A 53 2.45 -27.69 72.19
N ILE A 54 1.15 -27.70 72.48
CA ILE A 54 0.47 -26.69 73.30
C ILE A 54 -0.13 -27.35 74.52
N SER A 55 0.05 -26.73 75.69
CA SER A 55 -0.60 -27.17 76.92
C SER A 55 -2.10 -26.97 76.83
N LYS A 56 -2.88 -27.94 77.28
CA LYS A 56 -4.35 -27.81 77.31
C LYS A 56 -4.83 -26.74 78.28
N ASP A 57 -4.01 -26.39 79.27
CA ASP A 57 -4.32 -25.31 80.21
C ASP A 57 -4.37 -23.95 79.52
N ASP A 58 -3.69 -23.80 78.38
CA ASP A 58 -3.64 -22.56 77.61
C ASP A 58 -4.75 -22.49 76.55
N ILE A 59 -5.54 -23.54 76.38
CA ILE A 59 -6.58 -23.63 75.36
C ILE A 59 -7.92 -23.19 75.94
N ARG A 60 -8.62 -22.31 75.21
CA ARG A 60 -9.95 -21.80 75.58
C ARG A 60 -11.06 -22.65 74.99
N ARG A 61 -10.98 -22.98 73.70
CA ARG A 61 -11.98 -23.81 72.99
C ARG A 61 -11.36 -24.36 71.70
N ILE A 62 -11.69 -25.60 71.35
CA ILE A 62 -11.34 -26.20 70.06
C ILE A 62 -12.63 -26.49 69.33
N ASP A 63 -12.78 -25.95 68.12
CA ASP A 63 -13.99 -26.12 67.32
C ASP A 63 -13.82 -27.31 66.37
N TYR A 64 -14.29 -28.47 66.84
CA TYR A 64 -14.35 -29.70 66.05
C TYR A 64 -15.62 -29.71 65.19
N GLY A 65 -15.44 -29.83 63.87
CA GLY A 65 -16.53 -29.92 62.90
C GLY A 65 -17.48 -31.08 63.19
N LYS A 66 -18.66 -30.75 63.72
CA LYS A 66 -19.95 -31.47 63.75
C LYS A 66 -19.90 -32.99 63.96
N GLU A 67 -20.23 -33.43 65.18
CA GLU A 67 -21.09 -34.61 65.42
C GLU A 67 -21.49 -34.69 66.91
N ALA A 68 -22.70 -34.22 67.25
CA ALA A 68 -23.29 -34.39 68.58
C ALA A 68 -24.82 -34.37 68.52
N LYS A 69 -25.42 -35.40 67.91
CA LYS A 69 -26.86 -35.74 68.06
C LYS A 69 -27.09 -37.26 68.01
N ALA A 70 -26.23 -38.06 68.62
CA ALA A 70 -26.36 -39.53 68.59
C ALA A 70 -27.06 -40.13 69.82
N GLU A 71 -27.31 -39.37 70.90
CA GLU A 71 -27.75 -39.99 72.17
C GLU A 71 -28.96 -39.32 72.83
N GLN A 72 -29.79 -38.64 72.05
CA GLN A 72 -31.24 -38.53 72.32
C GLN A 72 -32.07 -39.39 71.36
N GLN A 73 -31.46 -39.96 70.32
CA GLN A 73 -32.12 -40.73 69.28
C GLN A 73 -32.61 -42.12 69.73
N ARG A 74 -32.07 -42.70 70.81
CA ARG A 74 -32.48 -44.07 71.20
C ARG A 74 -33.82 -44.16 71.93
N LYS A 75 -34.33 -43.06 72.51
CA LYS A 75 -35.64 -43.08 73.22
C LYS A 75 -36.77 -42.38 72.44
N GLU A 76 -36.43 -41.62 71.40
CA GLU A 76 -37.40 -41.12 70.41
C GLU A 76 -37.57 -42.09 69.22
N ALA A 77 -36.59 -42.95 68.92
CA ALA A 77 -36.64 -43.96 67.87
C ALA A 77 -37.78 -44.99 67.98
N GLU A 78 -38.33 -45.23 69.19
CA GLU A 78 -39.48 -46.14 69.32
C GLU A 78 -40.82 -45.48 69.02
N ARG A 79 -41.00 -44.20 69.36
CA ARG A 79 -42.20 -43.43 68.94
C ARG A 79 -42.09 -42.96 67.48
N ILE A 80 -40.87 -42.74 67.00
CA ILE A 80 -40.57 -42.42 65.62
C ILE A 80 -40.76 -43.64 64.72
N LYS A 81 -40.47 -44.90 65.13
CA LYS A 81 -40.66 -46.09 64.26
C LYS A 81 -42.11 -46.31 63.79
N GLU A 82 -43.09 -45.95 64.61
CA GLU A 82 -44.52 -46.13 64.28
C GLU A 82 -45.06 -44.98 63.43
N ALA A 83 -44.61 -43.75 63.70
CA ALA A 83 -44.81 -42.59 62.82
C ALA A 83 -43.94 -42.63 61.55
N GLU A 84 -42.81 -43.34 61.56
CA GLU A 84 -41.92 -43.61 60.42
C GLU A 84 -42.55 -44.64 59.52
N ARG A 85 -43.23 -45.69 59.99
CA ARG A 85 -43.94 -46.58 59.05
C ARG A 85 -45.05 -45.86 58.29
N GLN A 86 -45.76 -44.93 58.94
CA GLN A 86 -46.76 -44.10 58.25
C GLN A 86 -46.11 -43.03 57.36
N LYS A 87 -45.06 -42.33 57.82
CA LYS A 87 -44.29 -41.38 57.02
C LYS A 87 -43.43 -42.04 55.94
N GLU A 88 -43.07 -43.31 56.05
CA GLU A 88 -42.27 -44.07 55.08
C GLU A 88 -43.18 -44.62 53.99
N ALA A 89 -44.41 -45.02 54.31
CA ALA A 89 -45.44 -45.26 53.31
C ALA A 89 -45.82 -43.97 52.56
N GLU A 90 -45.92 -42.84 53.26
CA GLU A 90 -46.20 -41.53 52.64
C GLU A 90 -44.99 -40.97 51.88
N ARG A 91 -43.76 -41.13 52.39
CA ARG A 91 -42.51 -40.80 51.70
C ARG A 91 -42.20 -41.76 50.57
N ALA A 92 -42.66 -43.01 50.61
CA ALA A 92 -42.55 -43.93 49.47
C ALA A 92 -43.48 -43.45 48.35
N LYS A 93 -44.73 -43.11 48.66
CA LYS A 93 -45.65 -42.51 47.68
C LYS A 93 -45.18 -41.13 47.18
N GLU A 94 -44.59 -40.31 48.04
CA GLU A 94 -44.03 -39.02 47.65
C GLU A 94 -42.71 -39.16 46.89
N ARG A 95 -41.88 -40.16 47.19
CA ARG A 95 -40.68 -40.50 46.39
C ARG A 95 -41.07 -41.08 45.04
N GLU A 96 -42.12 -41.89 44.97
CA GLU A 96 -42.65 -42.41 43.72
C GLU A 96 -43.23 -41.27 42.88
N ARG A 97 -43.99 -40.34 43.48
CA ARG A 97 -44.43 -39.10 42.82
C ARG A 97 -43.29 -38.17 42.43
N GLN A 98 -42.23 -38.06 43.24
CA GLN A 98 -41.06 -37.24 42.91
C GLN A 98 -40.16 -37.89 41.85
N GLU A 99 -40.08 -39.21 41.81
CA GLU A 99 -39.39 -39.93 40.73
C GLU A 99 -40.21 -39.89 39.45
N GLU A 100 -41.53 -39.96 39.53
CA GLU A 100 -42.42 -39.78 38.38
C GLU A 100 -42.35 -38.33 37.87
N LEU A 101 -42.38 -37.32 38.76
CA LEU A 101 -42.13 -35.92 38.38
C LEU A 101 -40.73 -35.72 37.82
N LYS A 102 -39.70 -36.35 38.39
CA LYS A 102 -38.32 -36.26 37.86
C LYS A 102 -38.22 -36.90 36.48
N ARG A 103 -38.82 -38.07 36.27
CA ARG A 103 -38.87 -38.70 34.94
C ARG A 103 -39.68 -37.88 33.96
N GLU A 104 -40.79 -37.28 34.37
CA GLU A 104 -41.61 -36.43 33.51
C GLU A 104 -40.92 -35.09 33.19
N THR A 105 -40.18 -34.51 34.14
CA THR A 105 -39.39 -33.28 33.93
C THR A 105 -38.11 -33.53 33.15
N GLU A 106 -37.45 -34.67 33.34
CA GLU A 106 -36.30 -35.10 32.55
C GLU A 106 -36.73 -35.45 31.12
N ALA A 107 -37.85 -36.15 30.93
CA ALA A 107 -38.41 -36.40 29.61
C ALA A 107 -38.81 -35.09 28.90
N LYS A 108 -39.47 -34.15 29.59
CA LYS A 108 -39.79 -32.82 29.04
C LYS A 108 -38.55 -31.96 28.78
N ALA A 109 -37.48 -32.11 29.57
CA ALA A 109 -36.22 -31.41 29.36
C ALA A 109 -35.44 -32.00 28.19
N GLU A 110 -35.48 -33.31 28.00
CA GLU A 110 -34.88 -34.01 26.87
C GLU A 110 -35.65 -33.72 25.57
N GLU A 111 -36.98 -33.71 25.62
CA GLU A 111 -37.84 -33.28 24.52
C GLU A 111 -37.57 -31.82 24.13
N LYS A 112 -37.49 -30.89 25.10
CA LYS A 112 -37.10 -29.49 24.82
C LYS A 112 -35.69 -29.35 24.25
N ARG A 113 -34.73 -30.18 24.68
CA ARG A 113 -33.37 -30.16 24.12
C ARG A 113 -33.33 -30.72 22.70
N ALA A 114 -34.11 -31.76 22.43
CA ALA A 114 -34.29 -32.31 21.10
C ALA A 114 -34.96 -31.29 20.17
N GLU A 115 -36.02 -30.61 20.62
CA GLU A 115 -36.69 -29.53 19.89
C GLU A 115 -35.76 -28.33 19.65
N GLU A 116 -34.96 -27.91 20.64
CA GLU A 116 -33.97 -26.84 20.46
C GLU A 116 -32.84 -27.24 19.48
N GLN A 117 -32.39 -28.50 19.52
CA GLN A 117 -31.41 -29.01 18.54
C GLN A 117 -32.02 -29.07 17.14
N GLU A 118 -33.25 -29.54 17.00
CA GLU A 118 -33.94 -29.63 15.72
C GLU A 118 -34.26 -28.23 15.17
N GLN A 119 -34.65 -27.28 16.01
CA GLN A 119 -34.80 -25.88 15.62
C GLN A 119 -33.48 -25.24 15.23
N ARG A 120 -32.38 -25.53 15.92
CA ARG A 120 -31.03 -25.05 15.54
C ARG A 120 -30.58 -25.64 14.20
N GLN A 121 -30.83 -26.93 13.96
CA GLN A 121 -30.54 -27.59 12.69
C GLN A 121 -31.39 -27.00 11.56
N LYS A 122 -32.70 -26.82 11.78
CA LYS A 122 -33.60 -26.15 10.82
C LYS A 122 -33.19 -24.69 10.57
N LEU A 123 -32.71 -23.97 11.57
CA LEU A 123 -32.15 -22.60 11.43
C LEU A 123 -30.82 -22.58 10.68
N GLU A 124 -29.94 -23.55 10.89
CA GLU A 124 -28.69 -23.69 10.12
C GLU A 124 -28.95 -24.12 8.67
N GLU A 125 -29.88 -25.05 8.43
CA GLU A 125 -30.30 -25.44 7.09
C GLU A 125 -31.06 -24.30 6.39
N ALA A 126 -31.92 -23.57 7.08
CA ALA A 126 -32.56 -22.36 6.56
C ALA A 126 -31.54 -21.26 6.25
N LYS A 127 -30.49 -21.10 7.05
CA LYS A 127 -29.38 -20.17 6.76
C LYS A 127 -28.50 -20.63 5.59
N LYS A 128 -28.34 -21.94 5.39
CA LYS A 128 -27.63 -22.52 4.23
C LYS A 128 -28.47 -22.51 2.95
N SER A 129 -29.80 -22.52 3.07
CA SER A 129 -30.75 -22.55 1.95
C SER A 129 -31.36 -21.19 1.61
N GLN A 130 -31.18 -20.17 2.45
CA GLN A 130 -31.42 -18.79 2.03
C GLN A 130 -30.49 -18.47 0.87
N PRO A 131 -31.01 -18.19 -0.35
CA PRO A 131 -30.17 -17.75 -1.44
C PRO A 131 -29.48 -16.48 -0.96
N GLU A 132 -28.14 -16.50 -0.90
CA GLU A 132 -27.37 -15.29 -0.61
C GLU A 132 -27.93 -14.19 -1.50
N LYS A 133 -28.49 -13.13 -0.87
CA LYS A 133 -29.01 -11.98 -1.62
C LYS A 133 -27.94 -11.59 -2.63
N PRO A 134 -28.26 -11.52 -3.93
CA PRO A 134 -27.26 -11.28 -4.95
C PRO A 134 -26.65 -9.93 -4.63
N ARG A 135 -25.39 -9.93 -4.17
CA ARG A 135 -24.63 -8.70 -3.89
C ARG A 135 -24.59 -7.94 -5.20
N LEU A 136 -25.32 -6.83 -5.28
CA LEU A 136 -25.60 -6.20 -6.56
C LEU A 136 -24.33 -5.54 -7.08
N TRP A 137 -23.62 -4.79 -6.24
CA TRP A 137 -22.43 -4.04 -6.64
C TRP A 137 -21.37 -3.99 -5.54
N TRP A 138 -20.15 -3.63 -5.93
CA TRP A 138 -19.03 -3.47 -5.03
C TRP A 138 -18.14 -2.28 -5.40
N ILE A 139 -17.42 -1.76 -4.41
CA ILE A 139 -16.38 -0.74 -4.57
C ILE A 139 -15.11 -1.23 -3.88
N GLU A 140 -13.95 -0.97 -4.48
CA GLU A 140 -12.63 -1.33 -3.99
C GLU A 140 -11.66 -0.16 -4.17
N PRO A 141 -11.48 0.71 -3.15
CA PRO A 141 -10.34 1.61 -3.11
C PRO A 141 -9.05 0.83 -2.87
N ALA A 142 -7.98 1.27 -3.51
CA ALA A 142 -6.63 0.78 -3.31
C ALA A 142 -5.65 1.96 -3.25
N VAL A 143 -4.70 1.87 -2.33
CA VAL A 143 -3.58 2.81 -2.24
C VAL A 143 -2.28 2.02 -2.15
N SER A 144 -1.26 2.47 -2.88
CA SER A 144 0.07 1.86 -2.85
C SER A 144 1.16 2.91 -2.94
N ILE A 145 2.33 2.50 -2.44
CA ILE A 145 3.59 3.21 -2.59
C ILE A 145 4.60 2.25 -3.19
N GLY A 146 5.47 2.76 -4.05
CA GLY A 146 6.45 1.94 -4.73
C GLY A 146 7.75 2.67 -5.00
N ARG A 147 8.75 1.90 -5.46
CA ARG A 147 10.05 2.36 -5.94
C ARG A 147 10.42 1.61 -7.21
N GLY A 148 11.28 2.20 -8.04
CA GLY A 148 11.63 1.61 -9.31
C GLY A 148 12.49 2.49 -10.19
N GLN A 149 12.85 1.96 -11.36
CA GLN A 149 13.47 2.75 -12.42
C GLN A 149 12.38 3.49 -13.19
N TYR A 150 12.56 4.80 -13.32
CA TYR A 150 11.59 5.66 -13.98
C TYR A 150 12.31 6.55 -15.00
N GLY A 151 12.21 6.18 -16.27
CA GLY A 151 12.59 7.04 -17.40
C GLY A 151 11.46 8.02 -17.68
N SER A 152 11.70 9.29 -17.34
CA SER A 152 10.73 10.37 -17.48
C SER A 152 10.31 10.60 -18.94
N HIS A 153 9.04 10.90 -19.17
CA HIS A 153 8.57 11.32 -20.48
C HIS A 153 9.07 12.72 -20.85
N LEU A 154 9.29 13.58 -19.85
CA LEU A 154 9.89 14.91 -20.01
C LEU A 154 11.33 14.82 -20.52
N GLU A 155 12.11 13.81 -20.09
CA GLU A 155 13.46 13.56 -20.64
C GLU A 155 13.44 13.39 -22.17
N THR A 156 12.47 12.65 -22.70
CA THR A 156 12.34 12.44 -24.16
C THR A 156 12.09 13.75 -24.90
N VAL A 157 11.25 14.62 -24.32
CA VAL A 157 10.96 15.95 -24.88
C VAL A 157 12.22 16.82 -24.85
N TYR A 158 12.92 16.84 -23.71
CA TYR A 158 14.14 17.62 -23.53
C TYR A 158 15.25 17.19 -24.49
N ARG A 159 15.56 15.89 -24.58
CA ARG A 159 16.57 15.36 -25.51
C ARG A 159 16.26 15.76 -26.95
N ARG A 160 14.98 15.72 -27.34
CA ARG A 160 14.57 16.09 -28.69
C ARG A 160 14.74 17.58 -28.96
N TYR A 161 14.35 18.42 -28.02
CA TYR A 161 14.57 19.86 -28.11
C TYR A 161 16.05 20.18 -28.34
N GLN A 162 16.94 19.56 -27.55
CA GLN A 162 18.38 19.71 -27.70
C GLN A 162 18.89 19.21 -29.07
N THR A 163 18.37 18.10 -29.60
CA THR A 163 18.71 17.65 -30.96
C THR A 163 18.15 18.58 -32.04
N GLY A 164 16.98 19.19 -31.83
CA GLY A 164 16.37 20.14 -32.76
C GLY A 164 17.21 21.41 -32.94
N LEU A 165 17.75 21.93 -31.83
CA LEU A 165 18.68 23.07 -31.85
C LEU A 165 19.92 22.80 -32.72
N GLN A 166 20.42 21.56 -32.78
CA GLN A 166 21.57 21.20 -33.62
C GLN A 166 21.29 21.37 -35.12
N ILE A 167 20.08 21.06 -35.57
CA ILE A 167 19.71 21.06 -36.99
C ILE A 167 19.56 22.49 -37.52
N LEU A 168 19.35 23.48 -36.64
CA LEU A 168 19.27 24.90 -37.04
C LEU A 168 20.64 25.51 -37.40
N PHE A 169 21.76 24.82 -37.14
CA PHE A 169 23.11 25.23 -37.52
C PHE A 169 23.83 24.20 -38.42
N PRO A 170 23.20 23.75 -39.53
CA PRO A 170 23.61 22.53 -40.23
C PRO A 170 24.88 22.67 -41.08
N ASP A 171 25.22 23.89 -41.53
CA ASP A 171 26.28 24.08 -42.54
C ASP A 171 27.63 24.52 -41.94
N ASP A 172 27.65 25.08 -40.73
CA ASP A 172 28.85 25.74 -40.19
C ASP A 172 29.26 25.30 -38.78
N VAL A 173 28.68 24.25 -38.17
CA VAL A 173 29.04 23.83 -36.80
C VAL A 173 29.17 22.31 -36.68
N TYR A 174 30.41 21.79 -36.71
CA TYR A 174 30.71 20.40 -36.36
C TYR A 174 30.78 20.30 -34.82
N GLY A 175 29.61 20.29 -34.18
CA GLY A 175 29.51 20.07 -32.75
C GLY A 175 29.28 18.60 -32.41
N PHE A 176 30.18 17.97 -31.66
CA PHE A 176 29.89 16.69 -31.01
C PHE A 176 29.06 16.97 -29.77
N TYR A 177 27.74 16.95 -29.93
CA TYR A 177 26.85 16.82 -28.78
C TYR A 177 26.85 15.36 -28.36
N SER A 178 27.43 15.08 -27.19
CA SER A 178 27.08 13.88 -26.45
C SER A 178 25.97 14.25 -25.47
N PRO A 179 24.68 14.01 -25.79
CA PRO A 179 23.62 14.08 -24.80
C PRO A 179 23.74 12.87 -23.87
N GLU A 180 24.88 12.70 -23.21
CA GLU A 180 25.00 11.99 -21.95
C GLU A 180 24.37 12.84 -20.83
N ALA A 181 23.15 13.33 -21.07
CA ALA A 181 22.29 13.73 -19.99
C ALA A 181 21.95 12.45 -19.24
N ARG A 182 22.78 12.10 -18.25
CA ARG A 182 22.50 11.01 -17.32
C ARG A 182 21.48 11.55 -16.34
N TRP A 183 20.20 11.35 -16.62
CA TRP A 183 19.14 11.72 -15.68
C TRP A 183 19.28 10.83 -14.44
N ASN A 184 20.05 11.32 -13.47
CA ASN A 184 20.23 10.67 -12.19
C ASN A 184 18.97 10.93 -11.36
N HIS A 185 17.95 10.10 -11.56
CA HIS A 185 16.67 10.25 -10.88
C HIS A 185 16.86 10.12 -9.36
N GLY A 186 16.83 11.26 -8.66
CA GLY A 186 16.85 11.34 -7.21
C GLY A 186 15.42 11.50 -6.67
N GLY A 187 14.87 10.47 -6.04
CA GLY A 187 13.54 10.50 -5.44
C GLY A 187 12.65 9.36 -5.97
N ASP A 188 12.42 8.36 -5.13
CA ASP A 188 11.84 7.07 -5.57
C ASP A 188 10.33 6.94 -5.29
N ALA A 189 9.67 7.99 -4.79
CA ALA A 189 8.34 7.84 -4.24
C ALA A 189 7.26 7.81 -5.34
N HIS A 190 6.92 6.61 -5.79
CA HIS A 190 5.71 6.40 -6.58
C HIS A 190 4.51 6.26 -5.66
N ARG A 191 3.38 6.89 -6.04
CA ARG A 191 2.12 6.77 -5.32
C ARG A 191 1.01 6.45 -6.31
N THR A 192 0.24 5.42 -6.00
CA THR A 192 -0.92 5.02 -6.78
C THR A 192 -2.16 5.13 -5.92
N LEU A 193 -3.18 5.76 -6.47
CA LEU A 193 -4.55 5.74 -5.95
C LEU A 193 -5.42 5.09 -7.03
N SER A 194 -6.12 4.02 -6.67
CA SER A 194 -7.06 3.34 -7.56
C SER A 194 -8.41 3.18 -6.87
N LEU A 195 -9.47 3.35 -7.64
CA LEU A 195 -10.85 3.11 -7.25
C LEU A 195 -11.48 2.22 -8.31
N ARG A 196 -11.84 1.00 -7.92
CA ARG A 196 -12.52 0.06 -8.80
C ARG A 196 -13.93 -0.16 -8.30
N ALA A 197 -14.90 -0.26 -9.18
CA ALA A 197 -16.25 -0.66 -8.85
C ALA A 197 -16.76 -1.69 -9.83
N GLY A 198 -17.71 -2.52 -9.42
CA GLY A 198 -18.30 -3.50 -10.31
C GLY A 198 -19.75 -3.81 -9.98
N TRP A 199 -20.48 -4.17 -11.02
CA TRP A 199 -21.89 -4.57 -10.98
C TRP A 199 -22.07 -5.77 -11.91
N LYS A 200 -22.40 -6.94 -11.34
CA LYS A 200 -22.38 -8.22 -12.06
C LYS A 200 -21.01 -8.45 -12.76
N ASN A 201 -21.01 -8.50 -14.09
CA ASN A 201 -19.80 -8.69 -14.92
C ASN A 201 -19.17 -7.36 -15.38
N TRP A 202 -19.80 -6.23 -15.10
CA TRP A 202 -19.27 -4.92 -15.46
C TRP A 202 -18.30 -4.42 -14.39
N VAL A 203 -17.26 -3.73 -14.85
CA VAL A 203 -16.21 -3.15 -14.02
C VAL A 203 -15.94 -1.73 -14.52
N ILE A 204 -15.79 -0.79 -13.60
CA ILE A 204 -15.22 0.53 -13.86
C ILE A 204 -14.00 0.72 -12.97
N GLU A 205 -12.96 1.35 -13.49
CA GLU A 205 -11.70 1.59 -12.79
C GLU A 205 -11.24 3.02 -13.05
N PHE A 206 -10.88 3.71 -11.97
CA PHE A 206 -10.18 4.98 -11.99
C PHE A 206 -8.83 4.75 -11.31
N GLU A 207 -7.74 5.11 -11.96
CA GLU A 207 -6.41 4.98 -11.37
C GLU A 207 -5.60 6.23 -11.66
N SER A 208 -4.88 6.72 -10.66
CA SER A 208 -4.00 7.87 -10.75
C SER A 208 -2.66 7.51 -10.12
N GLN A 209 -1.64 7.55 -10.94
CA GLN A 209 -0.24 7.32 -10.61
C GLN A 209 0.48 8.66 -10.61
N LYS A 210 1.23 8.96 -9.55
CA LYS A 210 2.06 10.16 -9.46
C LYS A 210 3.51 9.76 -9.25
N HIS A 211 4.37 10.34 -10.05
CA HIS A 211 5.81 10.23 -9.98
C HIS A 211 6.39 11.60 -9.67
N GLN A 212 7.35 11.62 -8.74
CA GLN A 212 8.15 12.79 -8.47
C GLN A 212 9.61 12.37 -8.41
N ALA A 213 10.43 13.02 -9.21
CA ALA A 213 11.87 12.80 -9.25
C ALA A 213 12.59 14.16 -9.31
N SER A 214 13.89 14.15 -9.05
CA SER A 214 14.83 15.20 -9.46
C SER A 214 15.81 14.57 -10.42
N ALA A 215 16.44 15.36 -11.28
CA ALA A 215 17.51 14.87 -12.13
C ALA A 215 18.58 15.93 -12.26
N ASP A 216 19.84 15.52 -12.10
CA ASP A 216 20.98 16.35 -12.44
C ASP A 216 21.51 15.84 -13.77
N PHE A 217 21.82 16.71 -14.72
CA PHE A 217 22.49 16.30 -15.95
C PHE A 217 23.61 17.28 -16.34
N PHE A 218 24.67 16.69 -16.87
CA PHE A 218 25.80 17.41 -17.44
C PHE A 218 25.64 17.38 -18.95
N GLN A 219 25.81 18.53 -19.58
CA GLN A 219 25.82 18.66 -21.02
C GLN A 219 27.16 19.26 -21.40
N TYR A 220 27.99 18.42 -22.02
CA TYR A 220 29.22 18.85 -22.64
C TYR A 220 28.95 19.03 -24.13
N GLN A 221 29.21 20.23 -24.62
CA GLN A 221 29.10 20.57 -26.02
C GLN A 221 30.43 21.19 -26.41
N THR A 222 31.14 20.55 -27.33
CA THR A 222 32.23 21.21 -28.06
C THR A 222 31.71 21.52 -29.43
N ALA A 223 31.71 22.78 -29.81
CA ALA A 223 31.36 23.24 -31.14
C ALA A 223 32.60 23.87 -31.77
N GLN A 224 33.05 23.30 -32.89
CA GLN A 224 33.96 23.99 -33.80
C GLN A 224 33.12 24.54 -34.94
N PRO A 225 32.71 25.82 -34.90
CA PRO A 225 32.11 26.43 -36.04
C PRO A 225 33.13 26.47 -37.18
N TYR A 226 32.86 25.77 -38.28
CA TYR A 226 33.57 25.97 -39.53
C TYR A 226 33.04 27.25 -40.17
N ILE A 227 33.45 28.39 -39.63
CA ILE A 227 33.34 29.66 -40.36
C ILE A 227 34.65 29.74 -41.18
N PRO A 228 34.60 29.78 -42.52
CA PRO A 228 35.81 29.90 -43.33
C PRO A 228 36.68 31.08 -42.88
N GLY A 229 37.85 30.80 -42.29
CA GLY A 229 38.77 31.80 -41.74
C GLY A 229 38.66 32.06 -40.23
N SER A 230 37.81 31.35 -39.49
CA SER A 230 37.73 31.40 -38.02
C SER A 230 38.15 30.06 -37.43
N ASP A 231 39.27 30.04 -36.69
CA ASP A 231 39.72 28.90 -35.88
C ASP A 231 39.09 28.91 -34.46
N THR A 232 37.98 29.64 -34.28
CA THR A 232 37.35 29.76 -32.96
C THR A 232 36.77 28.42 -32.52
N VAL A 233 37.19 27.92 -31.36
CA VAL A 233 36.66 26.70 -30.74
C VAL A 233 35.82 27.11 -29.54
N PHE A 234 34.57 26.66 -29.50
CA PHE A 234 33.71 26.86 -28.34
C PHE A 234 33.60 25.56 -27.55
N ASP A 235 34.06 25.58 -26.30
CA ASP A 235 33.87 24.51 -25.33
C ASP A 235 32.85 24.94 -24.29
N TYR A 236 31.69 24.29 -24.30
CA TYR A 236 30.61 24.56 -23.38
C TYR A 236 30.49 23.42 -22.37
N LEU A 237 30.62 23.74 -21.08
CA LEU A 237 30.29 22.83 -20.00
C LEU A 237 29.07 23.37 -19.23
N TYR A 238 27.92 22.80 -19.55
CA TYR A 238 26.67 23.11 -18.87
C TYR A 238 26.41 22.08 -17.76
N TYR A 239 26.09 22.58 -16.57
CA TYR A 239 25.44 21.80 -15.52
C TYR A 239 23.99 22.26 -15.40
N ALA A 240 23.07 21.37 -15.71
CA ALA A 240 21.65 21.63 -15.54
C ALA A 240 21.10 20.79 -14.41
N ARG A 241 20.42 21.46 -13.49
CA ARG A 241 19.72 20.81 -12.39
C ARG A 241 18.23 20.89 -12.61
N VAL A 242 17.57 19.74 -12.66
CA VAL A 242 16.12 19.62 -12.67
C VAL A 242 15.64 19.39 -11.24
N ASP A 243 15.27 20.48 -10.58
CA ASP A 243 14.89 20.48 -9.16
C ASP A 243 13.69 19.59 -8.86
N ARG A 244 12.72 19.54 -9.79
CA ARG A 244 11.50 18.78 -9.58
C ARG A 244 10.82 18.41 -10.88
N ILE A 245 10.86 17.13 -11.20
CA ILE A 245 10.07 16.46 -12.23
C ILE A 245 8.81 15.96 -11.53
N LYS A 246 7.65 16.41 -11.99
CA LYS A 246 6.36 15.84 -11.59
C LYS A 246 5.71 15.27 -12.83
N GLU A 247 5.34 14.00 -12.77
CA GLU A 247 4.55 13.37 -13.81
C GLU A 247 3.38 12.63 -13.18
N SER A 248 2.23 12.70 -13.82
CA SER A 248 1.05 11.96 -13.42
C SER A 248 0.42 11.26 -14.60
N ASN A 249 0.14 9.98 -14.41
CA ASN A 249 -0.59 9.15 -15.34
C ASN A 249 -1.95 8.85 -14.70
N SER A 250 -3.03 9.22 -15.37
CA SER A 250 -4.38 8.97 -14.88
C SER A 250 -5.19 8.23 -15.94
N MET A 251 -5.97 7.25 -15.52
CA MET A 251 -6.70 6.38 -16.42
C MET A 251 -8.12 6.15 -15.90
N VAL A 252 -9.05 6.05 -16.85
CA VAL A 252 -10.42 5.63 -16.62
C VAL A 252 -10.73 4.50 -17.56
N ARG A 253 -11.14 3.36 -17.02
CA ARG A 253 -11.45 2.14 -17.79
C ARG A 253 -12.84 1.63 -17.47
N PHE A 254 -13.52 1.14 -18.49
CA PHE A 254 -14.75 0.39 -18.40
C PHE A 254 -14.53 -1.00 -19.00
N GLY A 255 -14.92 -2.03 -18.27
CA GLY A 255 -14.60 -3.40 -18.63
C GLY A 255 -15.74 -4.37 -18.40
N TYR A 256 -15.64 -5.50 -19.09
CA TYR A 256 -16.58 -6.61 -19.00
C TYR A 256 -15.84 -7.92 -18.74
N ARG A 257 -16.26 -8.62 -17.70
CA ARG A 257 -15.77 -9.97 -17.36
C ARG A 257 -16.47 -10.99 -18.25
N PHE A 258 -15.83 -11.35 -19.34
CA PHE A 258 -16.38 -12.27 -20.33
C PHE A 258 -16.12 -13.75 -20.02
N PHE A 259 -15.16 -14.04 -19.14
CA PHE A 259 -14.90 -15.40 -18.68
C PHE A 259 -14.77 -15.43 -17.16
N HIS A 260 -15.46 -16.36 -16.52
CA HIS A 260 -15.35 -16.60 -15.08
C HIS A 260 -15.62 -18.07 -14.78
N ARG A 261 -14.66 -18.74 -14.13
CA ARG A 261 -14.78 -20.12 -13.68
C ARG A 261 -14.12 -20.25 -12.32
N GLU A 262 -14.89 -20.54 -11.28
CA GLU A 262 -14.48 -20.72 -9.87
C GLU A 262 -13.38 -19.74 -9.39
N ASN A 263 -12.12 -20.07 -9.71
CA ASN A 263 -10.93 -19.36 -9.27
C ASN A 263 -10.25 -18.53 -10.37
N PHE A 264 -10.74 -18.52 -11.60
CA PHE A 264 -10.13 -17.80 -12.73
C PHE A 264 -11.14 -16.88 -13.40
N GLY A 265 -10.67 -15.71 -13.86
CA GLY A 265 -11.48 -14.76 -14.61
C GLY A 265 -10.67 -13.98 -15.63
N LEU A 266 -11.29 -13.71 -16.77
CA LEU A 266 -10.77 -12.79 -17.80
C LEU A 266 -11.70 -11.59 -17.94
N THR A 267 -11.10 -10.41 -18.02
CA THR A 267 -11.80 -9.14 -18.16
C THR A 267 -11.14 -8.33 -19.27
N GLY A 268 -11.93 -7.88 -20.24
CA GLY A 268 -11.48 -6.91 -21.23
C GLY A 268 -11.89 -5.52 -20.78
N LEU A 269 -10.98 -4.56 -20.80
CA LEU A 269 -11.24 -3.16 -20.46
C LEU A 269 -10.89 -2.23 -21.62
N LEU A 270 -11.72 -1.23 -21.81
CA LEU A 270 -11.52 -0.12 -22.74
C LEU A 270 -11.52 1.16 -21.92
N GLY A 271 -10.60 2.07 -22.22
CA GLY A 271 -10.45 3.27 -21.43
C GLY A 271 -9.77 4.41 -22.13
N ALA A 272 -9.55 5.47 -21.37
CA ALA A 272 -8.74 6.60 -21.75
C ALA A 272 -7.64 6.80 -20.72
N ARG A 273 -6.43 7.08 -21.21
CA ARG A 273 -5.25 7.39 -20.40
C ARG A 273 -4.83 8.82 -20.66
N SER A 274 -4.56 9.57 -19.60
CA SER A 274 -4.03 10.92 -19.61
C SER A 274 -2.63 10.92 -19.02
N LEU A 275 -1.69 11.58 -19.69
CA LEU A 275 -0.35 11.85 -19.20
C LEU A 275 -0.19 13.35 -19.05
N SER A 276 0.30 13.80 -17.90
CA SER A 276 0.69 15.18 -17.68
C SER A 276 1.99 15.24 -16.91
N GLY A 277 2.84 16.20 -17.22
CA GLY A 277 4.08 16.42 -16.49
C GLY A 277 4.56 17.85 -16.57
N ASP A 278 5.23 18.28 -15.52
CA ASP A 278 5.89 19.56 -15.38
C ASP A 278 7.27 19.37 -14.75
N ALA A 279 8.26 20.08 -15.28
CA ALA A 279 9.58 20.20 -14.70
C ALA A 279 10.06 21.64 -14.77
N THR A 280 10.75 22.06 -13.71
CA THR A 280 11.53 23.29 -13.67
C THR A 280 12.99 22.90 -13.56
N TYR A 281 13.83 23.53 -14.36
CA TYR A 281 15.26 23.27 -14.39
C TYR A 281 16.04 24.57 -14.53
N TYR A 282 17.28 24.54 -14.07
CA TYR A 282 18.17 25.71 -14.03
C TYR A 282 19.46 25.32 -14.71
N TYR A 283 19.94 26.18 -15.60
CA TYR A 283 21.31 26.09 -16.09
C TYR A 283 22.25 26.82 -15.15
N SER A 284 23.39 26.21 -14.90
CA SER A 284 24.52 26.84 -14.28
C SER A 284 25.77 26.27 -14.91
N GLY A 285 26.79 27.09 -15.13
CA GLY A 285 27.97 26.59 -15.80
C GLY A 285 28.85 27.71 -16.32
N GLN A 286 29.87 27.30 -17.04
CA GLN A 286 30.80 28.20 -17.71
C GLN A 286 30.92 27.77 -19.16
N MET A 287 30.92 28.77 -20.02
CA MET A 287 31.21 28.66 -21.44
C MET A 287 32.62 29.18 -21.65
N ARG A 288 33.48 28.39 -22.30
CA ARG A 288 34.82 28.80 -22.67
C ARG A 288 34.89 28.96 -24.17
N SER A 289 35.22 30.17 -24.61
CA SER A 289 35.40 30.51 -26.02
C SER A 289 36.90 30.68 -26.27
N LEU A 290 37.49 29.87 -27.15
CA LEU A 290 38.89 29.99 -27.58
C LEU A 290 38.92 30.66 -28.95
N TYR A 291 39.48 31.86 -29.02
CA TYR A 291 39.57 32.65 -30.26
C TYR A 291 40.80 32.27 -31.11
N PRO A 292 40.84 32.65 -32.40
CA PRO A 292 41.96 32.30 -33.30
C PRO A 292 43.34 32.84 -32.86
N ASP A 293 43.36 33.88 -32.03
CA ASP A 293 44.58 34.43 -31.44
C ASP A 293 45.02 33.68 -30.15
N ASN A 294 44.37 32.57 -29.82
CA ASN A 294 44.47 31.81 -28.58
C ASN A 294 44.04 32.58 -27.33
N SER A 295 43.35 33.72 -27.46
CA SER A 295 42.70 34.34 -26.31
C SER A 295 41.49 33.50 -25.87
N GLU A 296 41.20 33.54 -24.57
CA GLU A 296 40.10 32.80 -23.97
C GLU A 296 39.13 33.76 -23.32
N ALA A 297 37.85 33.66 -23.67
CA ALA A 297 36.76 34.26 -22.88
C ALA A 297 36.07 33.18 -22.07
N THR A 298 35.69 33.52 -20.85
CA THR A 298 34.89 32.65 -19.98
C THR A 298 33.60 33.36 -19.62
N ASP A 299 32.48 32.84 -20.09
CA ASP A 299 31.16 33.40 -19.81
C ASP A 299 30.46 32.53 -18.78
N SER A 300 29.84 33.16 -17.78
CA SER A 300 29.13 32.47 -16.72
C SER A 300 27.64 32.42 -17.02
N LEU A 301 27.02 31.25 -16.79
CA LEU A 301 25.59 31.07 -16.95
C LEU A 301 24.92 31.22 -15.59
N ASN A 302 24.17 32.31 -15.45
CA ASN A 302 23.38 32.59 -14.27
C ASN A 302 22.04 31.84 -14.34
N PRO A 303 21.65 31.14 -13.26
CA PRO A 303 20.48 30.27 -13.26
C PRO A 303 19.18 31.07 -13.36
N VAL A 304 18.49 30.88 -14.49
CA VAL A 304 17.11 31.33 -14.68
C VAL A 304 16.21 30.10 -14.80
N PRO A 305 15.04 30.07 -14.12
CA PRO A 305 14.15 28.93 -14.15
C PRO A 305 13.59 28.68 -15.55
N SER A 306 14.03 27.61 -16.19
CA SER A 306 13.47 27.08 -17.42
C SER A 306 12.33 26.11 -17.10
N THR A 307 11.35 26.00 -18.00
CA THR A 307 10.16 25.16 -17.79
C THR A 307 9.98 24.17 -18.92
N LEU A 308 9.55 22.97 -18.54
CA LEU A 308 9.23 21.89 -19.45
C LEU A 308 7.89 21.29 -19.02
N GLY A 309 6.98 21.13 -19.97
CA GLY A 309 5.65 20.61 -19.70
C GLY A 309 5.20 19.67 -20.79
N LEU A 310 4.40 18.67 -20.41
CA LEU A 310 3.69 17.80 -21.33
C LEU A 310 2.27 17.54 -20.84
N PHE A 311 1.34 17.38 -21.77
CA PHE A 311 -0.03 16.98 -21.51
C PHE A 311 -0.61 16.27 -22.73
N GLY A 312 -1.27 15.15 -22.52
CA GLY A 312 -1.96 14.44 -23.59
C GLY A 312 -2.85 13.35 -23.08
N ASN A 313 -3.72 12.88 -23.94
CA ASN A 313 -4.61 11.78 -23.64
C ASN A 313 -4.82 10.91 -24.87
N GLY A 314 -5.36 9.72 -24.65
CA GLY A 314 -5.80 8.85 -25.73
C GLY A 314 -6.34 7.52 -25.25
N PRO A 315 -6.83 6.69 -26.18
CA PRO A 315 -7.44 5.41 -25.86
C PRO A 315 -6.43 4.39 -25.31
N GLU A 316 -6.96 3.49 -24.48
CA GLU A 316 -6.26 2.33 -23.92
C GLU A 316 -7.16 1.09 -24.02
N VAL A 317 -6.55 -0.05 -24.32
CA VAL A 317 -7.17 -1.38 -24.25
C VAL A 317 -6.36 -2.22 -23.28
N THR A 318 -7.04 -2.86 -22.33
CA THR A 318 -6.42 -3.72 -21.31
C THR A 318 -7.07 -5.09 -21.31
N LEU A 319 -6.25 -6.13 -21.24
CA LEU A 319 -6.68 -7.48 -20.90
C LEU A 319 -6.21 -7.80 -19.49
N GLU A 320 -7.15 -8.16 -18.62
CA GLU A 320 -6.88 -8.57 -17.24
C GLU A 320 -7.20 -10.06 -17.09
N SER A 321 -6.25 -10.80 -16.54
CA SER A 321 -6.42 -12.15 -16.03
C SER A 321 -6.35 -12.12 -14.51
N SER A 322 -7.23 -12.87 -13.86
CA SER A 322 -7.26 -12.97 -12.41
C SER A 322 -7.36 -14.43 -12.01
N TRP A 323 -6.58 -14.81 -11.01
CA TRP A 323 -6.68 -16.09 -10.32
C TRP A 323 -6.88 -15.83 -8.83
N THR A 324 -7.87 -16.47 -8.22
CA THR A 324 -8.25 -16.28 -6.82
C THR A 324 -8.31 -17.64 -6.15
N SER A 325 -7.53 -17.82 -5.10
CA SER A 325 -7.66 -18.90 -4.13
C SER A 325 -8.34 -18.38 -2.86
N THR A 326 -8.42 -19.18 -1.80
CA THR A 326 -9.08 -18.82 -0.54
C THR A 326 -8.55 -17.52 0.06
N ARG A 327 -7.22 -17.29 -0.02
CA ARG A 327 -6.57 -16.09 0.51
C ARG A 327 -5.62 -15.40 -0.46
N LEU A 328 -5.15 -16.09 -1.50
CA LEU A 328 -4.20 -15.55 -2.45
C LEU A 328 -4.94 -15.11 -3.71
N ILE A 329 -4.63 -13.92 -4.21
CA ILE A 329 -5.19 -13.37 -5.44
C ILE A 329 -4.01 -12.95 -6.31
N LEU A 330 -4.00 -13.42 -7.55
CA LEU A 330 -3.02 -13.04 -8.57
C LEU A 330 -3.77 -12.33 -9.69
N VAL A 331 -3.29 -11.17 -10.10
CA VAL A 331 -3.87 -10.39 -11.21
C VAL A 331 -2.74 -10.05 -12.17
N GLY A 332 -2.87 -10.48 -13.42
CA GLY A 332 -1.98 -10.12 -14.51
C GLY A 332 -2.70 -9.21 -15.49
N ARG A 333 -2.09 -8.08 -15.87
CA ARG A 333 -2.63 -7.14 -16.86
C ARG A 333 -1.65 -6.92 -17.99
N ALA A 334 -2.20 -6.76 -19.19
CA ALA A 334 -1.50 -6.28 -20.36
C ALA A 334 -2.32 -5.16 -21.01
N SER A 335 -1.70 -3.99 -21.18
CA SER A 335 -2.32 -2.80 -21.77
C SER A 335 -1.57 -2.33 -23.00
N ILE A 336 -2.33 -1.84 -23.98
CA ILE A 336 -1.82 -1.10 -25.12
C ILE A 336 -2.52 0.25 -25.15
N SER A 337 -1.77 1.34 -25.35
CA SER A 337 -2.32 2.69 -25.43
C SER A 337 -1.74 3.47 -26.60
N VAL A 338 -2.53 4.42 -27.11
CA VAL A 338 -2.09 5.41 -28.09
C VAL A 338 -2.54 6.78 -27.59
N GLN A 339 -1.60 7.69 -27.36
CA GLN A 339 -1.87 9.02 -26.82
C GLN A 339 -1.37 10.10 -27.78
N ASP A 340 -2.11 11.20 -27.86
CA ASP A 340 -1.63 12.41 -28.53
C ASP A 340 -1.15 13.41 -27.46
N ILE A 341 0.17 13.55 -27.35
CA ILE A 341 0.82 14.38 -26.33
C ILE A 341 1.26 15.71 -26.93
N ARG A 342 0.95 16.80 -26.23
CA ARG A 342 1.49 18.13 -26.49
C ARG A 342 2.58 18.40 -25.49
N SER A 343 3.68 18.98 -25.94
CA SER A 343 4.70 19.49 -25.03
C SER A 343 4.92 20.97 -25.25
N LYS A 344 5.43 21.63 -24.21
CA LYS A 344 5.92 22.99 -24.22
C LYS A 344 7.24 23.01 -23.49
N ILE A 345 8.26 23.57 -24.10
CA ILE A 345 9.53 23.90 -23.45
C ILE A 345 9.76 25.39 -23.57
N VAL A 346 10.21 26.01 -22.48
CA VAL A 346 10.69 27.38 -22.44
C VAL A 346 12.01 27.35 -21.70
N GLU A 347 13.06 27.68 -22.42
CA GLU A 347 14.42 27.75 -21.94
C GLU A 347 14.79 29.21 -21.74
N MET A 348 15.39 29.53 -20.61
CA MET A 348 15.85 30.88 -20.28
C MET A 348 17.18 30.79 -19.56
N TYR A 349 18.11 31.68 -19.91
CA TYR A 349 19.38 31.83 -19.21
C TYR A 349 19.88 33.26 -19.32
N ILE A 350 20.66 33.68 -18.33
CA ILE A 350 21.46 34.91 -18.39
C ILE A 350 22.90 34.48 -18.56
N MET A 351 23.55 34.98 -19.60
CA MET A 351 24.96 34.80 -19.84
C MET A 351 25.66 36.09 -19.44
N SER A 352 26.58 36.00 -18.49
CA SER A 352 27.36 37.14 -18.00
C SER A 352 28.79 37.00 -18.47
N ASP A 353 29.26 38.02 -19.19
CA ASP A 353 30.61 38.16 -19.73
C ASP A 353 31.29 39.41 -19.14
N ASP A 354 32.53 39.70 -19.55
CA ASP A 354 33.28 40.88 -19.08
C ASP A 354 32.63 42.23 -19.51
N THR A 355 31.71 42.20 -20.48
CA THR A 355 31.04 43.38 -21.03
C THR A 355 29.64 43.60 -20.46
N GLY A 356 29.00 42.57 -19.90
CA GLY A 356 27.72 42.68 -19.19
C GLY A 356 26.88 41.41 -19.22
N ASP A 357 25.60 41.58 -18.90
CA ASP A 357 24.61 40.50 -18.86
C ASP A 357 23.79 40.45 -20.15
N ASN A 358 23.72 39.25 -20.73
CA ASN A 358 22.94 38.91 -21.91
C ASN A 358 21.81 37.96 -21.49
N PHE A 359 20.56 38.34 -21.74
CA PHE A 359 19.40 37.48 -21.50
C PHE A 359 19.01 36.76 -22.78
N SER A 360 18.83 35.45 -22.70
CA SER A 360 18.27 34.63 -23.77
C SER A 360 17.05 33.88 -23.29
N ALA A 361 16.01 33.85 -24.13
CA ALA A 361 14.84 33.02 -23.93
C ALA A 361 14.42 32.36 -25.25
N SER A 362 14.29 31.06 -25.25
CA SER A 362 13.81 30.28 -26.38
C SER A 362 12.68 29.34 -25.94
N GLY A 363 11.90 28.86 -26.89
CA GLY A 363 10.87 27.89 -26.55
C GLY A 363 10.20 27.26 -27.75
N GLU A 364 9.69 26.06 -27.52
CA GLU A 364 9.06 25.24 -28.55
C GLU A 364 7.81 24.55 -28.05
N LYS A 365 6.86 24.34 -28.96
CA LYS A 365 5.66 23.53 -28.73
C LYS A 365 5.64 22.37 -29.72
N HIS A 366 5.62 21.15 -29.21
CA HIS A 366 5.55 19.95 -30.04
C HIS A 366 4.23 19.20 -29.86
N ARG A 367 3.91 18.39 -30.87
CA ARG A 367 2.86 17.38 -30.81
C ARG A 367 3.43 16.02 -31.16
N PHE A 368 3.28 15.08 -30.24
CA PHE A 368 3.71 13.70 -30.36
C PHE A 368 2.51 12.77 -30.42
N ARG A 369 2.67 11.68 -31.15
CA ARG A 369 1.88 10.47 -30.98
C ARG A 369 2.74 9.47 -30.20
N VAL A 370 2.21 8.99 -29.08
CA VAL A 370 2.91 8.07 -28.19
C VAL A 370 2.17 6.75 -28.17
N ARG A 371 2.89 5.66 -28.42
CA ARG A 371 2.35 4.29 -28.32
C ARG A 371 2.98 3.63 -27.11
N GLY A 372 2.15 3.13 -26.19
CA GLY A 372 2.59 2.52 -24.95
C GLY A 372 2.17 1.07 -24.84
N TYR A 373 3.05 0.25 -24.25
CA TYR A 373 2.77 -1.11 -23.81
C TYR A 373 3.05 -1.17 -22.32
N GLU A 374 2.15 -1.79 -21.56
CA GLU A 374 2.30 -1.93 -20.11
C GLU A 374 1.89 -3.34 -19.68
N TYR A 375 2.69 -3.91 -18.79
CA TYR A 375 2.42 -5.17 -18.13
C TYR A 375 2.46 -4.95 -16.63
N SER A 376 1.49 -5.53 -15.92
CA SER A 376 1.54 -5.56 -14.46
C SER A 376 1.16 -6.91 -13.90
N LEU A 377 1.83 -7.28 -12.82
CA LEU A 377 1.58 -8.50 -12.07
C LEU A 377 1.38 -8.12 -10.61
N ARG A 378 0.19 -8.36 -10.09
CA ARG A 378 -0.18 -8.08 -8.70
C ARG A 378 -0.45 -9.39 -7.97
N ALA A 379 0.18 -9.57 -6.81
CA ALA A 379 -0.10 -10.62 -5.86
C ALA A 379 -0.65 -10.02 -4.58
N ALA A 380 -1.83 -10.48 -4.16
CA ALA A 380 -2.52 -9.99 -2.97
C ALA A 380 -2.88 -11.12 -2.01
N TYR A 381 -2.78 -10.84 -0.71
CA TYR A 381 -3.19 -11.71 0.37
C TYR A 381 -4.38 -11.10 1.11
N ARG A 382 -5.50 -11.83 1.11
CA ARG A 382 -6.73 -11.46 1.82
C ARG A 382 -6.64 -11.87 3.30
N THR A 383 -6.69 -10.86 4.15
CA THR A 383 -6.73 -11.01 5.61
C THR A 383 -8.11 -11.45 6.11
N VAL A 384 -8.21 -11.80 7.40
CA VAL A 384 -9.48 -12.16 8.05
C VAL A 384 -10.51 -11.03 8.07
N TRP A 385 -10.09 -9.77 7.92
CA TRP A 385 -10.98 -8.60 7.87
C TRP A 385 -11.39 -8.19 6.44
N ASN A 386 -11.17 -9.08 5.46
CA ASN A 386 -11.42 -8.82 4.04
C ASN A 386 -10.65 -7.60 3.49
N VAL A 387 -9.50 -7.30 4.12
CA VAL A 387 -8.49 -6.36 3.63
C VAL A 387 -7.47 -7.14 2.83
N GLU A 388 -7.10 -6.64 1.67
CA GLU A 388 -6.11 -7.24 0.77
C GLU A 388 -4.80 -6.45 0.86
N LEU A 389 -3.74 -7.12 1.32
CA LEU A 389 -2.38 -6.59 1.27
C LEU A 389 -1.75 -7.08 -0.02
N PHE A 390 -1.19 -6.18 -0.82
CA PHE A 390 -0.67 -6.56 -2.14
C PHE A 390 0.73 -6.04 -2.41
N VAL A 391 1.41 -6.76 -3.28
CA VAL A 391 2.64 -6.34 -3.97
C VAL A 391 2.35 -6.40 -5.47
N ALA A 392 2.75 -5.38 -6.21
CA ALA A 392 2.62 -5.37 -7.66
C ALA A 392 3.94 -4.97 -8.33
N TYR A 393 4.20 -5.59 -9.47
CA TYR A 393 5.30 -5.27 -10.36
C TYR A 393 4.73 -4.71 -11.65
N HIS A 394 5.23 -3.56 -12.09
CA HIS A 394 4.79 -2.86 -13.30
C HIS A 394 5.96 -2.64 -14.23
N VAL A 395 5.76 -2.92 -15.52
CA VAL A 395 6.70 -2.61 -16.58
C VAL A 395 5.96 -1.87 -17.67
N SER A 396 6.41 -0.68 -18.03
CA SER A 396 5.86 0.08 -19.15
C SER A 396 6.97 0.54 -20.08
N GLN A 397 6.67 0.55 -21.38
CA GLN A 397 7.54 1.08 -22.41
C GLN A 397 6.71 1.92 -23.37
N THR A 398 7.24 3.09 -23.74
CA THR A 398 6.59 3.97 -24.72
C THR A 398 7.49 4.26 -25.90
N ARG A 399 6.88 4.40 -27.08
CA ARG A 399 7.54 4.83 -28.31
C ARG A 399 6.91 6.14 -28.76
N TRP A 400 7.76 7.13 -29.02
CA TRP A 400 7.33 8.47 -29.39
C TRP A 400 7.49 8.68 -30.89
N GLU A 401 6.51 9.33 -31.51
CA GLU A 401 6.51 9.72 -32.91
C GLU A 401 6.14 11.21 -32.97
N LEU A 402 7.07 12.06 -33.40
CA LEU A 402 6.74 13.48 -33.61
C LEU A 402 5.80 13.62 -34.81
N ARG A 403 4.68 14.31 -34.58
CA ARG A 403 3.67 14.58 -35.60
C ARG A 403 3.83 15.97 -36.20
N ARG A 404 4.12 16.97 -35.37
CA ARG A 404 4.24 18.38 -35.79
C ARG A 404 4.96 19.21 -34.73
N VAL A 405 5.85 20.10 -35.16
CA VAL A 405 6.30 21.26 -34.39
C VAL A 405 5.33 22.41 -34.67
N ARG A 406 4.74 23.01 -33.63
CA ARG A 406 3.66 24.01 -33.80
C ARG A 406 4.19 25.43 -33.82
N GLU A 407 5.05 25.76 -32.87
CA GLU A 407 5.54 27.10 -32.61
C GLU A 407 6.97 26.97 -32.06
N SER A 408 7.87 27.79 -32.56
CA SER A 408 9.20 28.02 -32.02
C SER A 408 9.42 29.53 -31.89
N PHE A 409 10.14 29.96 -30.87
CA PHE A 409 10.56 31.34 -30.71
C PHE A 409 11.93 31.42 -30.03
N SER A 410 12.65 32.50 -30.32
CA SER A 410 13.90 32.87 -29.65
C SER A 410 13.94 34.38 -29.48
N ILE A 411 14.33 34.83 -28.30
CA ILE A 411 14.46 36.23 -27.88
C ILE A 411 15.87 36.38 -27.31
N PHE A 412 16.59 37.38 -27.78
CA PHE A 412 17.91 37.75 -27.29
C PHE A 412 17.89 39.22 -26.87
N TYR A 413 18.37 39.50 -25.67
CA TYR A 413 18.55 40.84 -25.14
C TYR A 413 19.98 40.99 -24.65
N ASN A 414 20.67 42.00 -25.17
CA ASN A 414 22.03 42.34 -24.79
C ASN A 414 22.02 43.71 -24.09
N GLY A 415 22.47 43.74 -22.84
CA GLY A 415 22.47 44.95 -22.01
C GLY A 415 23.42 46.04 -22.50
N THR A 416 24.52 45.71 -23.19
CA THR A 416 25.47 46.69 -23.73
C THR A 416 24.97 47.42 -24.96
N PHE A 417 24.01 46.83 -25.71
CA PHE A 417 23.51 47.44 -26.94
C PHE A 417 22.15 48.13 -26.80
N ASN A 418 21.41 47.96 -25.70
CA ASN A 418 20.03 48.50 -25.54
C ASN A 418 19.10 48.18 -26.75
N GLU A 419 19.43 47.15 -27.52
CA GLU A 419 18.74 46.78 -28.75
C GLU A 419 17.94 45.50 -28.54
N TRP A 420 16.64 45.59 -28.80
CA TRP A 420 15.76 44.43 -28.86
C TRP A 420 15.81 43.85 -30.28
N TYR A 421 16.54 42.76 -30.47
CA TYR A 421 16.41 41.95 -31.68
C TYR A 421 15.16 41.07 -31.53
N SER A 422 13.97 41.66 -31.66
CA SER A 422 12.77 40.89 -31.96
C SER A 422 12.81 40.51 -33.43
N LEU A 423 13.47 39.40 -33.76
CA LEU A 423 13.28 38.80 -35.07
C LEU A 423 11.79 38.46 -35.20
N PRO A 424 11.08 38.90 -36.25
CA PRO A 424 9.66 38.58 -36.41
C PRO A 424 9.48 37.07 -36.35
N ALA A 425 8.59 36.58 -35.48
CA ALA A 425 8.28 35.16 -35.35
C ALA A 425 7.94 34.50 -36.70
N GLU A 426 7.48 35.31 -37.65
CA GLU A 426 7.13 34.90 -39.01
C GLU A 426 8.33 34.64 -39.94
N LYS A 427 9.52 35.21 -39.67
CA LYS A 427 10.71 35.05 -40.54
C LYS A 427 11.56 33.81 -40.22
N PHE A 428 11.44 33.23 -39.03
CA PHE A 428 12.06 31.94 -38.70
C PHE A 428 11.21 30.72 -39.12
N LEU A 429 9.96 30.94 -39.59
CA LEU A 429 9.14 29.90 -40.23
C LEU A 429 9.77 29.34 -41.52
N GLY A 430 10.86 29.95 -42.01
CA GLY A 430 11.62 29.53 -43.19
C GLY A 430 12.58 28.36 -42.95
N ALA A 431 13.00 28.10 -41.70
CA ALA A 431 13.56 26.80 -41.35
C ALA A 431 12.38 25.83 -41.22
N LYS A 432 11.79 25.46 -42.37
CA LYS A 432 11.15 24.15 -42.52
C LYS A 432 12.10 23.20 -41.82
N ASP A 433 11.65 22.60 -40.73
CA ASP A 433 12.32 21.52 -40.04
C ASP A 433 12.67 20.47 -41.12
N LEU A 434 13.88 20.57 -41.69
CA LEU A 434 14.43 19.71 -42.74
C LEU A 434 14.83 18.35 -42.15
N SER A 435 14.32 18.04 -40.95
CA SER A 435 14.41 16.76 -40.26
C SER A 435 13.40 15.67 -40.65
N PRO A 436 12.76 15.58 -41.85
CA PRO A 436 11.96 14.40 -42.19
C PRO A 436 12.73 13.08 -42.06
N ALA A 437 14.07 13.11 -42.07
CA ALA A 437 14.96 11.95 -42.06
C ALA A 437 15.66 11.64 -40.71
N LEU A 438 15.90 12.62 -39.83
CA LEU A 438 16.61 12.37 -38.56
C LEU A 438 15.62 11.93 -37.47
N ASN A 439 15.57 10.61 -37.24
CA ASN A 439 14.90 9.92 -36.13
C ASN A 439 13.52 10.47 -35.73
N ARG A 440 12.51 10.21 -36.58
CA ARG A 440 11.09 10.38 -36.22
C ARG A 440 10.69 9.63 -34.94
N HIS A 441 11.47 8.61 -34.59
CA HIS A 441 11.26 7.77 -33.42
C HIS A 441 12.34 7.99 -32.39
N SER A 442 11.91 8.22 -31.15
CA SER A 442 12.75 8.12 -29.97
C SER A 442 12.23 7.00 -29.08
N SER A 443 13.14 6.32 -28.38
CA SER A 443 12.77 5.54 -27.19
C SER A 443 12.12 6.51 -26.21
N GLY A 444 10.91 6.21 -25.77
CA GLY A 444 10.18 7.01 -24.81
C GLY A 444 10.51 6.64 -23.37
N GLY A 445 9.74 7.22 -22.45
CA GLY A 445 9.74 6.83 -21.05
C GLY A 445 9.55 5.32 -20.88
N GLN A 446 10.33 4.76 -19.97
CA GLN A 446 10.32 3.36 -19.55
C GLN A 446 10.15 3.33 -18.03
N VAL A 447 9.20 2.55 -17.54
CA VAL A 447 8.97 2.41 -16.10
C VAL A 447 9.13 0.96 -15.71
N GLN A 448 9.88 0.70 -14.65
CA GLN A 448 9.93 -0.58 -13.96
C GLN A 448 9.75 -0.32 -12.48
N LEU A 449 8.61 -0.71 -11.92
CA LEU A 449 8.20 -0.34 -10.58
C LEU A 449 7.79 -1.56 -9.77
N ILE A 450 8.21 -1.62 -8.51
CA ILE A 450 7.64 -2.50 -7.50
C ILE A 450 6.88 -1.63 -6.50
N GLU A 451 5.62 -1.94 -6.26
CA GLU A 451 4.78 -1.26 -5.28
C GLU A 451 4.18 -2.24 -4.26
N ALA A 452 3.93 -1.73 -3.06
CA ALA A 452 3.19 -2.42 -2.02
C ALA A 452 2.02 -1.54 -1.59
N GLY A 453 0.88 -2.16 -1.31
CA GLY A 453 -0.33 -1.44 -0.98
C GLY A 453 -1.38 -2.25 -0.26
N ILE A 454 -2.50 -1.58 -0.05
CA ILE A 454 -3.68 -2.10 0.62
C ILE A 454 -4.92 -1.79 -0.21
N SER A 455 -5.82 -2.75 -0.34
CA SER A 455 -7.16 -2.54 -0.88
C SER A 455 -8.22 -3.20 -0.01
N ARG A 456 -9.46 -2.75 -0.13
CA ARG A 456 -10.60 -3.36 0.57
C ARG A 456 -11.83 -3.32 -0.30
N ARG A 457 -12.46 -4.47 -0.53
CA ARG A 457 -13.71 -4.54 -1.28
C ARG A 457 -14.92 -4.44 -0.35
N PHE A 458 -15.75 -3.43 -0.61
CA PHE A 458 -17.04 -3.20 0.02
C PHE A 458 -18.16 -3.69 -0.91
N TRP A 459 -19.09 -4.48 -0.38
CA TRP A 459 -20.23 -5.03 -1.12
C TRP A 459 -21.51 -4.34 -0.66
N PHE A 460 -22.42 -4.08 -1.60
CA PHE A 460 -23.68 -3.37 -1.38
C PHE A 460 -24.87 -4.09 -2.02
#